data_AF-X0X4D8-F1
#
_entry.id   AF-X0X4D8-F1
#
_cell.length_a   1.000
_cell.length_b   1.000
_cell.length_c   1.000
_cell.angle_alpha   90.00
_cell.angle_beta   90.00
_cell.angle_gamma   90.00
#
_symmetry.space_group_name_H-M   'P 1'
#
loop_
_entity.id
_entity.type
_entity.pdbx_description
1 polymer ?
#
loop_
_entity_poly.entity_id
_entity_poly.type
_entity_poly.pdbx_seq_one_letter_code
_entity_poly.pdbx_strand_id
1 'polypeptide(L)'
;ALVLSRQRADGGFGELQSAGHSGTNPTAAAVGLLGLLGALDESAAARASGFLLAMQRPDGGFAAHPDAPVSDLMSSFTALVTLVGTGAVRRAKLPALGRFVRALALPSGGFLGTPGDDACDVEYTCYGLGTLALLAEQVQGERGLLCSAATRGPRRFSEGRAESDGA
;
A
#
# COMPACT_ATOMS: atom_id res chain seq x y z
N ALA A 1 7.71 10.81 -18.80
CA ALA A 1 8.85 10.14 -19.45
C ALA A 1 9.85 9.56 -18.44
N LEU A 2 10.45 10.38 -17.56
CA LEU A 2 11.46 9.94 -16.60
C LEU A 2 11.00 8.81 -15.67
N VAL A 3 9.86 8.98 -15.00
CA VAL A 3 9.38 8.01 -13.98
C VAL A 3 9.04 6.67 -14.64
N LEU A 4 8.28 6.67 -15.74
CA LEU A 4 7.94 5.46 -16.49
C LEU A 4 9.17 4.68 -16.95
N SER A 5 10.26 5.37 -17.36
CA SER A 5 11.49 4.70 -17.77
C SER A 5 12.27 4.05 -16.62
N ARG A 6 11.81 4.20 -15.37
CA ARG A 6 12.38 3.52 -14.20
C ARG A 6 11.73 2.19 -13.89
N GLN A 7 10.62 1.82 -14.54
CA GLN A 7 10.03 0.50 -14.34
C GLN A 7 10.92 -0.59 -14.94
N ARG A 8 11.26 -1.61 -14.14
CA ARG A 8 12.17 -2.70 -14.52
C ARG A 8 11.44 -3.98 -14.87
N ALA A 9 12.19 -4.96 -15.38
CA ALA A 9 11.67 -6.28 -15.75
C ALA A 9 10.98 -7.01 -14.58
N ASP A 10 11.45 -6.81 -13.34
CA ASP A 10 10.82 -7.33 -12.11
C ASP A 10 9.49 -6.66 -11.76
N GLY A 11 9.09 -5.60 -12.49
CA GLY A 11 7.84 -4.88 -12.34
C GLY A 11 7.91 -3.68 -11.39
N GLY A 12 8.92 -3.62 -10.52
CA GLY A 12 9.15 -2.48 -9.64
C GLY A 12 9.82 -1.31 -10.35
N PHE A 13 10.04 -0.23 -9.61
CA PHE A 13 10.76 0.94 -10.08
C PHE A 13 12.09 1.12 -9.34
N GLY A 14 13.03 1.75 -10.04
CA GLY A 14 14.32 2.14 -9.50
C GLY A 14 14.45 3.60 -9.14
N GLU A 15 15.23 3.86 -8.10
CA GLU A 15 15.68 5.21 -7.76
C GLU A 15 16.63 5.75 -8.84
N LEU A 16 17.74 5.04 -9.06
CA LEU A 16 18.73 5.34 -10.10
C LEU A 16 18.70 4.29 -11.20
N GLN A 17 19.01 4.69 -12.45
CA GLN A 17 19.12 3.74 -13.57
C GLN A 17 20.24 2.70 -13.34
N SER A 18 21.31 3.10 -12.67
CA SER A 18 22.45 2.24 -12.33
C SER A 18 22.17 1.24 -11.22
N ALA A 19 21.09 1.39 -10.45
CA ALA A 19 20.73 0.42 -9.42
C ALA A 19 20.32 -0.91 -10.09
N GLY A 20 20.88 -2.02 -9.59
CA GLY A 20 20.69 -3.36 -10.16
C GLY A 20 19.33 -3.98 -9.87
N HIS A 21 18.55 -3.41 -8.95
CA HIS A 21 17.25 -3.93 -8.52
C HIS A 21 16.24 -2.81 -8.32
N SER A 22 14.96 -3.14 -8.43
CA SER A 22 13.87 -2.28 -7.97
C SER A 22 13.82 -2.20 -6.45
N GLY A 23 13.14 -1.18 -5.92
CA GLY A 23 12.93 -1.00 -4.50
C GLY A 23 11.47 -0.71 -4.19
N THR A 24 11.03 -1.09 -2.99
CA THR A 24 9.67 -0.88 -2.49
C THR A 24 9.31 0.60 -2.50
N ASN A 25 10.16 1.44 -1.92
CA ASN A 25 9.89 2.88 -1.82
C ASN A 25 9.93 3.60 -3.18
N PRO A 26 10.93 3.40 -4.05
CA PRO A 26 10.89 3.96 -5.39
C PRO A 26 9.67 3.49 -6.21
N THR A 27 9.24 2.23 -6.02
CA THR A 27 8.02 1.71 -6.64
C THR A 27 6.78 2.44 -6.15
N ALA A 28 6.62 2.59 -4.84
CA ALA A 28 5.50 3.32 -4.26
C ALA A 28 5.48 4.79 -4.68
N ALA A 29 6.64 5.46 -4.67
CA ALA A 29 6.79 6.84 -5.10
C ALA A 29 6.43 7.01 -6.58
N ALA A 30 6.90 6.10 -7.45
CA ALA A 30 6.59 6.15 -8.87
C ALA A 30 5.10 5.95 -9.14
N VAL A 31 4.47 4.96 -8.48
CA VAL A 31 3.02 4.72 -8.62
C VAL A 31 2.22 5.92 -8.13
N GLY A 32 2.55 6.45 -6.96
CA GLY A 32 1.90 7.64 -6.40
C GLY A 32 2.03 8.86 -7.32
N LEU A 33 3.24 9.16 -7.80
CA LEU A 33 3.48 10.29 -8.69
C LEU A 33 2.77 10.13 -10.04
N LEU A 34 2.83 8.94 -10.65
CA LEU A 34 2.12 8.69 -11.91
C LEU A 34 0.61 8.76 -11.73
N GLY A 35 0.08 8.27 -10.61
CA GLY A 35 -1.33 8.37 -10.26
C GLY A 35 -1.79 9.83 -10.13
N LEU A 36 -1.04 10.66 -9.40
CA LEU A 36 -1.31 12.09 -9.25
C LEU A 36 -1.28 12.83 -10.59
N LEU A 37 -0.43 12.41 -11.52
CA LEU A 37 -0.31 12.99 -12.85
C LEU A 37 -1.31 12.42 -13.87
N GLY A 38 -2.15 11.46 -13.48
CA GLY A 38 -3.06 10.77 -14.41
C GLY A 38 -2.33 9.97 -15.51
N ALA A 39 -1.07 9.59 -15.25
CA ALA A 39 -0.18 8.92 -16.20
C ALA A 39 0.14 7.47 -15.81
N LEU A 40 -0.50 6.95 -14.77
CA LEU A 40 -0.37 5.56 -14.35
C LEU A 40 -1.31 4.69 -15.19
N ASP A 41 -0.75 3.89 -16.10
CA ASP A 41 -1.52 2.87 -16.82
C ASP A 41 -1.71 1.59 -15.99
N GLU A 42 -2.72 0.79 -16.39
CA GLU A 42 -3.11 -0.43 -15.68
C GLU A 42 -2.00 -1.49 -15.67
N SER A 43 -1.22 -1.61 -16.76
CA SER A 43 -0.13 -2.57 -16.86
C SER A 43 1.01 -2.22 -15.90
N ALA A 44 1.39 -0.94 -15.86
CA ALA A 44 2.39 -0.42 -14.94
C ALA A 44 1.95 -0.63 -13.48
N ALA A 45 0.70 -0.31 -13.15
CA ALA A 45 0.13 -0.50 -11.81
C ALA A 45 0.10 -1.97 -11.38
N ALA A 46 -0.31 -2.88 -12.28
CA ALA A 46 -0.38 -4.31 -12.01
C ALA A 46 1.02 -4.92 -11.76
N ARG A 47 2.01 -4.53 -12.57
CA ARG A 47 3.41 -4.97 -12.42
C ARG A 47 4.03 -4.45 -11.13
N ALA A 48 3.82 -3.17 -10.81
CA ALA A 48 4.28 -2.58 -9.56
C ALA A 48 3.66 -3.28 -8.34
N SER A 49 2.35 -3.56 -8.39
CA SER A 49 1.66 -4.29 -7.33
C SER A 49 2.20 -5.72 -7.18
N GLY A 50 2.50 -6.39 -8.29
CA GLY A 50 3.14 -7.72 -8.30
C GLY A 50 4.51 -7.71 -7.62
N PHE A 51 5.34 -6.73 -7.94
CA PHE A 51 6.64 -6.53 -7.29
C PHE A 51 6.49 -6.31 -5.78
N LEU A 52 5.62 -5.37 -5.37
CA LEU A 52 5.41 -5.07 -3.95
C LEU A 52 4.92 -6.29 -3.16
N LEU A 53 3.98 -7.06 -3.71
CA LEU A 53 3.50 -8.30 -3.07
C LEU A 53 4.62 -9.32 -2.87
N ALA A 54 5.60 -9.40 -3.78
CA ALA A 54 6.76 -10.27 -3.65
C ALA A 54 7.75 -9.79 -2.57
N MET A 55 7.70 -8.51 -2.18
CA MET A 55 8.53 -7.96 -1.11
C MET A 55 7.99 -8.29 0.29
N GLN A 56 6.77 -8.80 0.42
CA GLN A 56 6.25 -9.22 1.72
C GLN A 56 6.95 -10.51 2.21
N ARG A 57 7.57 -10.45 3.38
CA ARG A 57 8.39 -11.52 3.95
C ARG A 57 7.58 -12.40 4.93
N PRO A 58 8.14 -13.56 5.35
CA PRO A 58 7.46 -14.44 6.31
C PRO A 58 7.14 -13.80 7.66
N ASP A 59 7.91 -12.80 8.09
CA ASP A 59 7.63 -12.00 9.30
C ASP A 59 6.39 -11.10 9.16
N GLY A 60 5.90 -10.91 7.94
CA GLY A 60 4.71 -10.13 7.59
C GLY A 60 5.00 -8.71 7.09
N GLY A 61 6.19 -8.18 7.38
CA GLY A 61 6.64 -6.88 6.87
C GLY A 61 7.06 -6.96 5.41
N PHE A 62 7.39 -5.80 4.84
CA PHE A 62 7.93 -5.68 3.48
C PHE A 62 9.40 -5.27 3.54
N ALA A 63 10.21 -5.90 2.69
CA ALA A 63 11.62 -5.54 2.51
C ALA A 63 11.77 -4.29 1.62
N ALA A 64 12.80 -3.49 1.85
CA ALA A 64 13.12 -2.34 1.00
C ALA A 64 13.47 -2.72 -0.44
N HIS A 65 14.12 -3.87 -0.62
CA HIS A 65 14.49 -4.46 -1.90
C HIS A 65 14.75 -5.97 -1.71
N PRO A 66 14.92 -6.77 -2.79
CA PRO A 66 15.01 -8.24 -2.68
C PRO A 66 16.13 -8.75 -1.75
N ASP A 67 17.27 -8.05 -1.72
CA ASP A 67 18.46 -8.42 -0.95
C ASP A 67 18.51 -7.78 0.44
N ALA A 68 17.48 -6.99 0.84
CA ALA A 68 17.45 -6.40 2.16
C ALA A 68 17.38 -7.51 3.24
N PRO A 69 18.18 -7.41 4.31
CA PRO A 69 18.31 -8.48 5.30
C PRO A 69 17.04 -8.68 6.13
N VAL A 70 16.28 -7.60 6.34
CA VAL A 70 15.07 -7.57 7.15
C VAL A 70 13.97 -6.77 6.47
N SER A 71 12.72 -7.01 6.88
CA SER A 71 11.61 -6.11 6.61
C SER A 71 11.75 -4.83 7.44
N ASP A 72 11.23 -3.71 6.92
CA ASP A 72 11.23 -2.43 7.62
C ASP A 72 9.85 -1.75 7.56
N LEU A 73 9.62 -0.82 8.48
CA LEU A 73 8.31 -0.18 8.66
C LEU A 73 7.98 0.82 7.54
N MET A 74 8.99 1.51 7.01
CA MET A 74 8.80 2.47 5.92
C MET A 74 8.36 1.75 4.63
N SER A 75 9.07 0.69 4.25
CA SER A 75 8.73 -0.17 3.11
C SER A 75 7.36 -0.83 3.30
N SER A 76 7.07 -1.28 4.51
CA SER A 76 5.77 -1.86 4.86
C SER A 76 4.62 -0.86 4.67
N PHE A 77 4.79 0.37 5.13
CA PHE A 77 3.80 1.43 4.99
C PHE A 77 3.60 1.83 3.52
N THR A 78 4.68 2.12 2.78
CA THR A 78 4.60 2.59 1.40
C THR A 78 4.08 1.52 0.44
N ALA A 79 4.41 0.25 0.68
CA ALA A 79 3.83 -0.88 -0.04
C ALA A 79 2.33 -0.97 0.23
N LEU A 80 1.89 -0.90 1.49
CA LEU A 80 0.47 -0.99 1.83
C LEU A 80 -0.34 0.14 1.21
N VAL A 81 0.12 1.40 1.31
CA VAL A 81 -0.51 2.56 0.67
C VAL A 81 -0.70 2.32 -0.82
N THR A 82 0.35 1.84 -1.49
CA THR A 82 0.32 1.58 -2.93
C THR A 82 -0.66 0.46 -3.27
N LEU A 83 -0.63 -0.65 -2.53
CA LEU A 83 -1.52 -1.79 -2.76
C LEU A 83 -2.99 -1.44 -2.49
N VAL A 84 -3.28 -0.54 -1.55
CA VAL A 84 -4.62 0.03 -1.35
C VAL A 84 -5.00 0.88 -2.57
N GLY A 85 -4.13 1.81 -2.99
CA GLY A 85 -4.38 2.70 -4.12
C GLY A 85 -4.58 1.98 -5.46
N THR A 86 -3.90 0.85 -5.68
CA THR A 86 -4.06 0.02 -6.90
C THR A 86 -5.16 -1.04 -6.76
N GLY A 87 -5.82 -1.16 -5.61
CA GLY A 87 -6.82 -2.19 -5.34
C GLY A 87 -6.26 -3.62 -5.16
N ALA A 88 -4.94 -3.79 -5.15
CA ALA A 88 -4.26 -5.08 -5.00
C ALA A 88 -4.13 -5.55 -3.54
N VAL A 89 -4.55 -4.75 -2.56
CA VAL A 89 -4.39 -5.00 -1.12
C VAL A 89 -4.91 -6.36 -0.64
N ARG A 90 -5.98 -6.89 -1.27
CA ARG A 90 -6.55 -8.22 -0.93
C ARG A 90 -5.58 -9.38 -1.13
N ARG A 91 -4.51 -9.18 -1.90
CA ARG A 91 -3.48 -10.19 -2.16
C ARG A 91 -2.38 -10.20 -1.10
N ALA A 92 -2.31 -9.17 -0.24
CA ALA A 92 -1.33 -9.07 0.83
C ALA A 92 -1.76 -9.85 2.08
N LYS A 93 -0.78 -10.31 2.86
CA LYS A 93 -1.00 -11.01 4.13
C LYS A 93 -1.23 -9.99 5.26
N LEU A 94 -2.38 -9.32 5.26
CA LEU A 94 -2.68 -8.22 6.20
C LEU A 94 -2.58 -8.60 7.69
N PRO A 95 -3.05 -9.79 8.14
CA PRO A 95 -2.89 -10.17 9.54
C PRO A 95 -1.42 -10.35 9.96
N ALA A 96 -0.55 -10.79 9.04
CA ALA A 96 0.88 -10.91 9.30
C ALA A 96 1.52 -9.53 9.39
N LEU A 97 1.19 -8.62 8.47
CA LEU A 97 1.63 -7.23 8.52
C LEU A 97 1.21 -6.54 9.83
N GLY A 98 -0.03 -6.76 10.28
CA GLY A 98 -0.51 -6.21 11.55
C GLY A 98 0.26 -6.71 12.77
N ARG A 99 0.76 -7.96 12.75
CA ARG A 99 1.65 -8.47 13.81
C ARG A 99 3.03 -7.85 13.73
N PHE A 100 3.60 -7.75 12.53
CA PHE A 100 4.90 -7.12 12.30
C PHE A 100 4.92 -5.68 12.84
N VAL A 101 3.97 -4.84 12.44
CA VAL A 101 3.92 -3.43 12.88
C VAL A 101 3.72 -3.30 14.39
N ARG A 102 2.89 -4.16 15.01
CA ARG A 102 2.70 -4.15 16.47
C ARG A 102 3.96 -4.57 17.22
N ALA A 103 4.78 -5.44 16.65
CA ALA A 103 6.05 -5.84 17.25
C ALA A 103 7.09 -4.71 17.27
N LEU A 104 6.94 -3.71 16.40
CA LEU A 104 7.79 -2.51 16.36
C LEU A 104 7.27 -1.37 17.26
N ALA A 105 6.10 -1.50 17.88
CA ALA A 105 5.54 -0.49 18.77
C ALA A 105 6.20 -0.54 20.16
N LEU A 106 6.57 0.61 20.70
CA LEU A 106 7.16 0.70 22.04
C LEU A 106 6.09 1.00 23.12
N PRO A 107 6.24 0.48 24.35
CA PRO A 107 5.33 0.78 25.46
C PRO A 107 5.27 2.28 25.83
N SER A 108 6.36 3.01 25.59
CA SER A 108 6.45 4.47 25.77
C SER A 108 5.70 5.27 24.70
N GLY A 109 5.14 4.60 23.69
CA GLY A 109 4.70 5.20 22.44
C GLY A 109 5.82 5.25 21.41
N GLY A 110 5.42 5.49 20.16
CA GLY A 110 6.30 5.48 19.00
C GLY A 110 6.55 4.08 18.43
N PHE A 111 7.26 4.05 17.30
CA PHE A 111 7.58 2.82 16.56
C PHE A 111 9.05 2.80 16.14
N LEU A 112 9.65 1.62 16.17
CA LEU A 112 10.96 1.33 15.59
C LEU A 112 10.87 1.19 14.06
N GLY A 113 11.96 1.46 13.36
CA GLY A 113 12.02 1.31 11.90
C GLY A 113 12.21 -0.14 11.47
N THR A 114 13.08 -0.86 12.16
CA THR A 114 13.40 -2.27 11.92
C THR A 114 13.48 -3.05 13.24
N PRO A 115 13.36 -4.38 13.21
CA PRO A 115 13.68 -5.20 14.37
C PRO A 115 15.14 -5.03 14.77
N GLY A 116 15.38 -4.54 15.99
CA GLY A 116 16.73 -4.34 16.53
C GLY A 116 17.18 -2.88 16.61
N ASP A 117 16.34 -1.93 16.18
CA ASP A 117 16.59 -0.52 16.47
C ASP A 117 16.36 -0.21 17.96
N ASP A 118 17.15 0.71 18.51
CA ASP A 118 17.12 1.07 19.94
C ASP A 118 16.32 2.34 20.23
N ALA A 119 15.90 3.06 19.18
CA ALA A 119 15.22 4.35 19.29
C ALA A 119 14.09 4.46 18.27
N CYS A 120 12.97 5.04 18.70
CA CYS A 120 11.90 5.48 17.81
C CYS A 120 12.06 6.97 17.48
N ASP A 121 11.53 7.37 16.33
CA ASP A 121 11.40 8.78 15.95
C ASP A 121 9.98 9.09 15.46
N VAL A 122 9.74 10.35 15.12
CA VAL A 122 8.44 10.81 14.61
C VAL A 122 8.11 10.22 13.23
N GLU A 123 9.11 9.91 12.42
CA GLU A 123 8.92 9.40 11.05
C GLU A 123 8.38 7.97 11.07
N TYR A 124 9.05 7.05 11.77
CA TYR A 124 8.58 5.69 11.92
C TYR A 124 7.30 5.60 12.74
N THR A 125 7.10 6.52 13.69
CA THR A 125 5.82 6.63 14.39
C THR A 125 4.67 6.96 13.43
N CYS A 126 4.89 7.87 12.48
CA CYS A 126 3.91 8.18 11.44
C CYS A 126 3.61 6.94 10.58
N TYR A 127 4.64 6.22 10.13
CA TYR A 127 4.47 5.00 9.32
C TYR A 127 3.75 3.88 10.07
N GLY A 128 4.05 3.68 11.35
CA GLY A 128 3.39 2.69 12.21
C GLY A 128 1.90 2.98 12.36
N LEU A 129 1.55 4.21 12.74
CA LEU A 129 0.16 4.63 12.88
C LEU A 129 -0.59 4.60 11.55
N GLY A 130 0.02 5.10 10.47
CA GLY A 130 -0.55 5.06 9.12
C GLY A 130 -0.83 3.63 8.65
N THR A 131 0.10 2.71 8.91
CA THR A 131 -0.10 1.29 8.56
C THR A 131 -1.24 0.67 9.35
N LEU A 132 -1.31 0.92 10.67
CA LEU A 132 -2.41 0.43 11.51
C LEU A 132 -3.78 1.01 11.10
N ALA A 133 -3.82 2.28 10.71
CA ALA A 133 -5.04 2.92 10.23
C ALA A 133 -5.54 2.28 8.93
N LEU A 134 -4.67 2.10 7.94
CA LEU A 134 -5.03 1.43 6.67
C LEU A 134 -5.51 0.00 6.90
N LEU A 135 -4.84 -0.74 7.79
CA LEU A 135 -5.26 -2.10 8.17
C LEU A 135 -6.65 -2.11 8.83
N ALA A 136 -6.94 -1.13 9.70
CA ALA A 136 -8.25 -1.02 10.35
C ALA A 136 -9.37 -0.78 9.33
N GLU A 137 -9.14 0.08 8.33
CA GLU A 137 -10.09 0.32 7.24
C GLU A 137 -10.42 -0.94 6.45
N GLN A 138 -9.42 -1.80 6.20
CA GLN A 138 -9.66 -3.07 5.48
C GLN A 138 -10.58 -4.00 6.26
N VAL A 139 -10.42 -4.09 7.59
CA VAL A 139 -11.28 -4.90 8.46
C VAL A 139 -12.69 -4.32 8.56
N GLN A 140 -12.81 -3.00 8.65
CA GLN A 140 -14.10 -2.31 8.75
C GLN A 140 -14.89 -2.38 7.44
N GLY A 141 -14.23 -2.25 6.30
CA GLY A 141 -14.86 -2.42 4.98
C GLY A 141 -15.46 -3.82 4.80
N GLU A 142 -14.78 -4.86 5.27
CA GLU A 142 -15.30 -6.23 5.25
C GLU A 142 -16.48 -6.43 6.20
N ARG A 143 -16.43 -5.86 7.42
CA ARG A 143 -17.57 -5.90 8.36
C ARG A 143 -18.78 -5.14 7.83
N GLY A 144 -18.57 -4.00 7.17
CA GLY A 144 -19.64 -3.24 6.51
C GLY A 144 -20.28 -4.00 5.35
N LEU A 145 -19.48 -4.70 4.53
CA LEU A 145 -19.98 -5.58 3.48
C LEU A 145 -20.78 -6.76 4.06
N LEU A 146 -20.27 -7.45 5.07
CA LEU A 146 -20.96 -8.57 5.73
C LEU A 146 -22.27 -8.13 6.40
N CYS A 147 -22.28 -6.98 7.06
CA CYS A 147 -23.49 -6.43 7.68
C CYS A 147 -24.51 -5.96 6.64
N SER A 148 -24.06 -5.36 5.51
CA SER A 148 -24.97 -4.92 4.44
C SER A 148 -25.49 -6.05 3.54
N ALA A 149 -24.71 -7.13 3.38
CA ALA A 149 -25.11 -8.33 2.65
C ALA A 149 -26.21 -9.12 3.39
N ALA A 150 -26.29 -8.98 4.71
CA ALA A 150 -27.39 -9.51 5.51
C ALA A 150 -28.71 -8.75 5.35
N THR A 151 -28.74 -7.58 4.67
CA THR A 151 -29.91 -6.68 4.67
C THR A 151 -30.33 -6.11 3.32
N ARG A 152 -29.82 -6.57 2.16
CA ARG A 152 -30.19 -5.94 0.87
C ARG A 152 -30.72 -6.92 -0.17
N GLY A 153 -32.04 -6.88 -0.35
CA GLY A 153 -32.70 -7.26 -1.61
C GLY A 153 -32.31 -6.33 -2.77
N PRO A 154 -32.64 -6.69 -4.02
CA PRO A 154 -32.06 -6.06 -5.22
C PRO A 154 -32.47 -4.60 -5.35
N ARG A 155 -31.48 -3.69 -5.46
CA ARG A 155 -31.71 -2.26 -5.70
C ARG A 155 -31.91 -2.00 -7.18
N ARG A 156 -33.10 -1.53 -7.56
CA ARG A 156 -33.34 -0.89 -8.87
C ARG A 156 -32.71 0.49 -8.88
N PHE A 157 -31.93 0.79 -9.92
CA PHE A 157 -31.49 2.15 -10.24
C PHE A 157 -32.65 2.87 -10.95
N SER A 158 -33.09 4.01 -10.41
CA SER A 158 -33.98 4.94 -11.10
C SER A 158 -33.14 6.10 -11.64
N GLU A 159 -33.13 6.26 -12.97
CA GLU A 159 -32.55 7.42 -13.65
C GLU A 159 -33.34 8.68 -13.29
N GLY A 160 -32.63 9.69 -12.77
CA GLY A 160 -33.18 11.03 -12.57
C GLY A 160 -33.36 11.73 -13.91
N ARG A 161 -34.59 12.21 -14.18
CA ARG A 161 -34.91 13.05 -15.33
C ARG A 161 -34.18 14.38 -15.21
N ALA A 162 -33.58 14.81 -16.32
CA ALA A 162 -33.20 16.19 -16.54
C ALA A 162 -34.47 17.05 -16.63
N GLU A 163 -34.56 18.11 -15.83
CA GLU A 163 -35.52 19.18 -16.03
C GLU A 163 -34.92 20.21 -17.00
N SER A 164 -35.61 20.41 -18.11
CA SER A 164 -35.38 21.46 -19.10
C SER A 164 -36.50 22.49 -19.03
N ASP A 165 -36.10 23.77 -19.06
CA ASP A 165 -36.77 24.97 -19.56
C ASP A 165 -38.12 25.45 -18.96
N GLY A 166 -38.07 26.69 -18.44
CA GLY A 166 -38.72 27.85 -19.07
C GLY A 166 -40.19 28.16 -18.76
N ALA A 167 -40.41 29.25 -18.01
CA ALA A 167 -41.38 30.32 -18.27
C ALA A 167 -41.08 31.53 -17.40
#